data_AF-D5U0X3-F1
#
_entry.id   AF-D5U0X3-F1
#
_cell.length_a   1.000
_cell.length_b   1.000
_cell.length_c   1.000
_cell.angle_alpha   90.00
_cell.angle_beta   90.00
_cell.angle_gamma   90.00
#
_symmetry.space_group_name_H-M   'P 1'
#
loop_
_entity.id
_entity.type
_entity.pdbx_description
1 polymer ?
#
loop_
_entity_poly.entity_id
_entity_poly.type
_entity_poly.pdbx_seq_one_letter_code
_entity_poly.pdbx_strand_id
1 'polypeptide(L)'
;MSSHDRLKLSDRRDVDRKVLHVFSILRMKGINPVIMGEGFVDPFELYTTQTHIEADKLGLVLQKTLFEAYDVPIIVLVGKNAYKYIIDGHHRALVHLWMRKNVRAVLINAPGYSPSYSIPLYKIKCVNPVNTPSHLLIWRHMVNTIHFLEELHGRVAKVWFEKIKVDKLKPTQMLLGGKPGKEVKVEEPILVYLSNSSYYVVDGHKRVCLSIINKREEIPSIVFTLDGLEIGIVKQAQAIGASFSEESCKKMMA
;
A
#
# COMPACT_ATOMS: atom_id res chain seq x y z
N MET A 1 20.21 -5.36 10.24
CA MET A 1 19.55 -4.05 10.51
C MET A 1 18.63 -4.21 11.70
N SER A 2 18.65 -3.28 12.65
CA SER A 2 17.67 -3.27 13.74
C SER A 2 16.24 -3.06 13.20
N SER A 3 15.21 -3.46 13.94
CA SER A 3 13.81 -3.21 13.55
C SER A 3 13.51 -1.70 13.42
N HIS A 4 14.21 -0.87 14.20
CA HIS A 4 14.09 0.60 14.17
C HIS A 4 14.64 1.21 12.88
N ASP A 5 15.81 0.77 12.39
CA ASP A 5 16.39 1.33 11.16
C ASP A 5 15.55 1.01 9.93
N ARG A 6 14.93 -0.17 9.91
CA ARG A 6 14.11 -0.63 8.78
C ARG A 6 12.86 0.22 8.61
N LEU A 7 12.17 0.56 9.71
CA LEU A 7 10.91 1.31 9.68
C LEU A 7 11.10 2.82 9.62
N LYS A 8 12.34 3.32 9.70
CA LYS A 8 12.63 4.73 9.49
C LYS A 8 12.18 5.17 8.09
N LEU A 9 11.32 6.19 8.05
CA LEU A 9 10.93 6.88 6.83
C LEU A 9 11.95 7.96 6.51
N SER A 10 12.22 8.15 5.23
CA SER A 10 13.18 9.16 4.78
C SER A 10 12.53 10.53 4.81
N ASP A 11 13.24 11.52 5.32
CA ASP A 11 12.88 12.91 5.13
C ASP A 11 13.59 13.51 3.90
N ARG A 12 13.41 14.82 3.67
CA ARG A 12 14.06 15.49 2.55
C ARG A 12 15.59 15.48 2.65
N ARG A 13 16.14 15.72 3.84
CA ARG A 13 17.59 15.77 4.07
C ARG A 13 18.22 14.39 3.85
N ASP A 14 17.50 13.32 4.19
CA ASP A 14 17.91 11.95 3.88
C ASP A 14 18.04 11.73 2.37
N VAL A 15 17.08 12.21 1.57
CA VAL A 15 17.13 12.12 0.11
C VAL A 15 18.32 12.90 -0.45
N ASP A 16 18.50 14.16 -0.05
CA ASP A 16 19.59 15.00 -0.57
C ASP A 16 20.97 14.36 -0.29
N ARG A 17 21.16 13.81 0.93
CA ARG A 17 22.39 13.07 1.27
C ARG A 17 22.58 11.82 0.42
N LYS A 18 21.52 11.04 0.21
CA LYS A 18 21.57 9.83 -0.62
C LYS A 18 21.85 10.15 -2.08
N VAL A 19 21.30 11.24 -2.63
CA VAL A 19 21.57 11.69 -4.00
C VAL A 19 23.06 11.94 -4.21
N LEU A 20 23.70 12.70 -3.30
CA LEU A 20 25.14 12.95 -3.36
C LEU A 20 25.96 11.65 -3.26
N HIS A 21 25.54 10.74 -2.38
CA HIS A 21 26.20 9.44 -2.22
C HIS A 21 26.09 8.58 -3.49
N VAL A 22 24.89 8.44 -4.07
CA VAL A 22 24.65 7.72 -5.32
C VAL A 22 25.47 8.33 -6.46
N PHE A 23 25.48 9.65 -6.56
CA PHE A 23 26.25 10.39 -7.56
C PHE A 23 27.76 10.09 -7.47
N SER A 24 28.31 10.09 -6.25
CA SER A 24 29.70 9.71 -5.99
C SER A 24 30.01 8.27 -6.40
N ILE A 25 29.14 7.31 -6.04
CA ILE A 25 29.32 5.90 -6.41
C ILE A 25 29.34 5.72 -7.93
N LEU A 26 28.44 6.40 -8.65
CA LEU A 26 28.37 6.30 -10.11
C LEU A 26 29.67 6.81 -10.76
N ARG A 27 30.22 7.94 -10.28
CA ARG A 27 31.51 8.46 -10.75
C ARG A 27 32.67 7.50 -10.49
N MET A 28 32.73 6.90 -9.30
CA MET A 28 33.74 5.88 -8.98
C MET A 28 33.66 4.66 -9.89
N LYS A 29 32.48 4.36 -10.43
CA LYS A 29 32.26 3.29 -11.41
C LYS A 29 32.54 3.72 -12.86
N GLY A 30 33.11 4.91 -13.09
CA GLY A 30 33.41 5.44 -14.42
C GLY A 30 32.18 5.90 -15.19
N ILE A 31 31.01 6.02 -14.55
CA ILE A 31 29.81 6.60 -15.16
C ILE A 31 29.88 8.12 -14.94
N ASN A 32 29.47 8.89 -15.93
CA ASN A 32 29.35 10.35 -15.83
C ASN A 32 27.89 10.73 -15.55
N PRO A 33 27.42 10.69 -14.28
CA PRO A 33 26.05 11.06 -13.94
C PRO A 33 25.83 12.57 -14.06
N VAL A 34 24.61 12.97 -14.42
CA VAL A 34 24.13 14.36 -14.41
C VAL A 34 22.84 14.42 -13.61
N ILE A 35 22.78 15.26 -12.57
CA ILE A 35 21.54 15.52 -11.84
C ILE A 35 20.64 16.36 -12.74
N MET A 36 19.47 15.84 -13.08
CA MET A 36 18.48 16.52 -13.93
C MET A 36 17.53 17.41 -13.13
N GLY A 37 17.52 17.26 -11.79
CA GLY A 37 16.63 17.98 -10.88
C GLY A 37 15.46 17.10 -10.42
N GLU A 38 14.42 17.76 -9.89
CA GLU A 38 13.18 17.11 -9.48
C GLU A 38 12.13 17.12 -10.58
N GLY A 39 11.34 16.05 -10.63
CA GLY A 39 10.19 15.95 -11.50
C GLY A 39 9.17 14.94 -10.98
N PHE A 40 8.20 14.65 -11.82
CA PHE A 40 7.19 13.64 -11.59
C PHE A 40 7.37 12.51 -12.59
N VAL A 41 7.31 11.28 -12.12
CA VAL A 41 7.42 10.08 -12.96
C VAL A 41 6.20 9.20 -12.78
N ASP A 42 5.76 8.58 -13.86
CA ASP A 42 4.72 7.55 -13.82
C ASP A 42 5.29 6.28 -13.17
N PRO A 43 4.72 5.78 -12.06
CA PRO A 43 5.16 4.55 -11.41
C PRO A 43 5.08 3.30 -12.31
N PHE A 44 4.25 3.30 -13.37
CA PHE A 44 4.18 2.18 -14.32
C PHE A 44 5.44 2.05 -15.18
N GLU A 45 6.19 3.14 -15.38
CA GLU A 45 7.44 3.16 -16.14
C GLU A 45 8.67 2.84 -15.28
N LEU A 46 8.49 2.70 -13.97
CA LEU A 46 9.58 2.49 -13.04
C LEU A 46 9.97 1.02 -12.93
N TYR A 47 11.28 0.82 -12.84
CA TYR A 47 11.89 -0.47 -12.60
C TYR A 47 12.51 -0.50 -11.21
N THR A 48 12.16 -1.52 -10.42
CA THR A 48 12.82 -1.76 -9.13
C THR A 48 14.20 -2.38 -9.35
N THR A 49 15.12 -2.04 -8.46
CA THR A 49 16.46 -2.64 -8.33
C THR A 49 16.54 -3.59 -7.12
N GLN A 50 15.42 -3.80 -6.43
CA GLN A 50 15.25 -4.71 -5.29
C GLN A 50 14.38 -5.90 -5.69
N THR A 51 14.70 -7.07 -5.13
CA THR A 51 13.99 -8.32 -5.41
C THR A 51 12.64 -8.44 -4.69
N HIS A 52 12.48 -7.69 -3.59
CA HIS A 52 11.29 -7.73 -2.75
C HIS A 52 11.11 -6.42 -1.98
N ILE A 53 9.93 -6.28 -1.38
CA ILE A 53 9.54 -5.16 -0.54
C ILE A 53 8.95 -5.66 0.78
N GLU A 54 9.29 -5.02 1.90
CA GLU A 54 8.76 -5.42 3.20
C GLU A 54 7.34 -4.88 3.44
N ALA A 55 6.41 -5.79 3.74
CA ALA A 55 4.99 -5.52 3.88
C ALA A 55 4.64 -4.52 5.00
N ASP A 56 5.30 -4.59 6.15
CA ASP A 56 5.03 -3.65 7.25
C ASP A 56 5.54 -2.23 6.98
N LYS A 57 6.69 -2.08 6.30
CA LYS A 57 7.15 -0.76 5.84
C LYS A 57 6.24 -0.24 4.72
N LEU A 58 5.76 -1.11 3.83
CA LEU A 58 4.78 -0.74 2.82
C LEU A 58 3.48 -0.25 3.47
N GLY A 59 2.99 -0.96 4.49
CA GLY A 59 1.83 -0.56 5.29
C GLY A 59 2.01 0.78 5.99
N LEU A 60 3.18 1.00 6.61
CA LEU A 60 3.53 2.30 7.21
C LEU A 60 3.56 3.43 6.17
N VAL A 61 4.19 3.21 5.01
CA VAL A 61 4.23 4.23 3.93
C VAL A 61 2.82 4.52 3.41
N LEU A 62 1.99 3.49 3.21
CA LEU A 62 0.58 3.66 2.80
C LEU A 62 -0.19 4.51 3.81
N GLN A 63 -0.07 4.20 5.10
CA GLN A 63 -0.67 4.99 6.19
C GLN A 63 -0.23 6.46 6.11
N LYS A 64 1.06 6.71 6.09
CA LYS A 64 1.60 8.08 6.11
C LYS A 64 1.25 8.86 4.85
N THR A 65 1.23 8.22 3.69
CA THR A 65 0.87 8.89 2.43
C THR A 65 -0.62 9.23 2.40
N LEU A 66 -1.50 8.33 2.86
CA LEU A 66 -2.94 8.58 2.83
C LEU A 66 -3.43 9.55 3.91
N PHE A 67 -2.81 9.57 5.09
CA PHE A 67 -3.32 10.33 6.25
C PHE A 67 -2.46 11.54 6.64
N GLU A 68 -1.18 11.57 6.26
CA GLU A 68 -0.22 12.61 6.67
C GLU A 68 0.45 13.31 5.49
N ALA A 69 -0.05 13.09 4.26
CA ALA A 69 0.50 13.66 3.03
C ALA A 69 2.01 13.45 2.87
N TYR A 70 2.51 12.29 3.29
CA TYR A 70 3.92 11.93 3.13
C TYR A 70 4.30 11.77 1.66
N ASP A 71 4.99 12.79 1.12
CA ASP A 71 5.34 12.99 -0.29
C ASP A 71 6.83 13.36 -0.47
N VAL A 72 7.71 12.59 0.16
CA VAL A 72 9.17 12.77 0.02
C VAL A 72 9.62 12.13 -1.30
N PRO A 73 10.41 12.83 -2.15
CA PRO A 73 10.77 12.31 -3.48
C PRO A 73 11.59 11.01 -3.41
N ILE A 74 11.36 10.14 -4.39
CA ILE A 74 12.19 8.96 -4.64
C ILE A 74 13.47 9.35 -5.41
N ILE A 75 14.44 8.45 -5.49
CA ILE A 75 15.65 8.65 -6.30
C ILE A 75 15.60 7.71 -7.50
N VAL A 76 15.66 8.26 -8.70
CA VAL A 76 15.56 7.50 -9.96
C VAL A 76 16.76 7.80 -10.85
N LEU A 77 17.41 6.73 -11.35
CA LEU A 77 18.39 6.84 -12.42
C LEU A 77 17.72 6.64 -13.77
N VAL A 78 18.01 7.51 -14.73
CA VAL A 78 17.76 7.26 -16.15
C VAL A 78 18.99 6.55 -16.70
N GLY A 79 18.90 5.22 -16.81
CA GLY A 79 20.01 4.36 -17.16
C GLY A 79 20.15 4.09 -18.66
N LYS A 80 20.82 2.98 -18.98
CA LYS A 80 20.95 2.47 -20.34
C LYS A 80 19.59 2.32 -21.00
N ASN A 81 19.48 2.67 -22.28
CA ASN A 81 18.23 2.65 -23.06
C ASN A 81 17.09 3.49 -22.44
N ALA A 82 17.42 4.54 -21.67
CA ALA A 82 16.47 5.43 -21.00
C ALA A 82 15.53 4.76 -19.97
N TYR A 83 15.87 3.57 -19.49
CA TYR A 83 15.12 2.91 -18.41
C TYR A 83 15.22 3.71 -17.10
N LYS A 84 14.10 3.78 -16.36
CA LYS A 84 13.99 4.52 -15.10
C LYS A 84 14.09 3.57 -13.90
N TYR A 85 15.27 3.51 -13.29
CA TYR A 85 15.56 2.60 -12.18
C TYR A 85 15.43 3.29 -10.83
N ILE A 86 14.59 2.76 -9.94
CA ILE A 86 14.46 3.24 -8.57
C ILE A 86 15.70 2.79 -7.78
N ILE A 87 16.42 3.76 -7.20
CA ILE A 87 17.56 3.49 -6.31
C ILE A 87 17.13 3.59 -4.84
N ASP A 88 16.23 4.51 -4.53
CA ASP A 88 15.67 4.67 -3.19
C ASP A 88 14.21 5.08 -3.29
N GLY A 89 13.38 4.54 -2.39
CA GLY A 89 11.97 4.88 -2.31
C GLY A 89 11.02 3.90 -3.00
N HIS A 90 11.39 2.63 -3.15
CA HIS A 90 10.55 1.58 -3.74
C HIS A 90 9.17 1.48 -3.09
N HIS A 91 9.06 1.58 -1.75
CA HIS A 91 7.76 1.57 -1.04
C HIS A 91 6.87 2.76 -1.42
N ARG A 92 7.46 3.96 -1.54
CA ARG A 92 6.74 5.17 -1.93
C ARG A 92 6.27 5.06 -3.38
N ALA A 93 7.13 4.60 -4.27
CA ALA A 93 6.78 4.37 -5.67
C ALA A 93 5.62 3.38 -5.79
N LEU A 94 5.63 2.28 -5.03
CA LEU A 94 4.56 1.28 -5.05
C LEU A 94 3.22 1.81 -4.52
N VAL A 95 3.25 2.62 -3.45
CA VAL A 95 2.02 3.29 -2.96
C VAL A 95 1.47 4.27 -4.00
N HIS A 96 2.32 5.03 -4.68
CA HIS A 96 1.87 5.92 -5.76
C HIS A 96 1.34 5.14 -6.98
N LEU A 97 1.92 3.98 -7.30
CA LEU A 97 1.38 3.04 -8.30
C LEU A 97 -0.05 2.65 -7.94
N TRP A 98 -0.28 2.22 -6.70
CA TRP A 98 -1.62 1.90 -6.21
C TRP A 98 -2.58 3.09 -6.26
N MET A 99 -2.11 4.29 -5.92
CA MET A 99 -2.94 5.50 -5.96
C MET A 99 -3.22 6.00 -7.38
N ARG A 100 -2.58 5.41 -8.41
CA ARG A 100 -2.62 5.88 -9.81
C ARG A 100 -2.21 7.34 -9.93
N LYS A 101 -1.15 7.73 -9.21
CA LYS A 101 -0.59 9.08 -9.21
C LYS A 101 0.88 9.03 -9.62
N ASN A 102 1.33 10.06 -10.32
CA ASN A 102 2.76 10.27 -10.51
C ASN A 102 3.46 10.40 -9.15
N VAL A 103 4.69 9.92 -9.06
CA VAL A 103 5.54 10.02 -7.87
C VAL A 103 6.60 11.08 -8.09
N ARG A 104 6.84 11.92 -7.08
CA ARG A 104 7.95 12.88 -7.11
C ARG A 104 9.28 12.13 -7.09
N ALA A 105 10.20 12.54 -7.95
CA ALA A 105 11.50 11.92 -8.06
C ALA A 105 12.61 12.96 -8.25
N VAL A 106 13.76 12.72 -7.62
CA VAL A 106 15.03 13.31 -8.06
C VAL A 106 15.58 12.44 -9.18
N LEU A 107 15.76 13.03 -10.35
CA LEU A 107 16.22 12.37 -11.57
C LEU A 107 17.72 12.57 -11.75
N ILE A 108 18.43 11.48 -12.00
CA ILE A 108 19.85 11.49 -12.33
C ILE A 108 20.03 10.74 -13.64
N ASN A 109 20.48 11.43 -14.68
CA ASN A 109 20.86 10.79 -15.94
C ASN A 109 22.16 10.03 -15.73
N ALA A 110 22.17 8.74 -16.03
CA ALA A 110 23.31 7.85 -15.87
C ALA A 110 23.30 6.82 -17.02
N PRO A 111 23.52 7.23 -18.28
CA PRO A 111 23.25 6.41 -19.46
C PRO A 111 24.07 5.10 -19.53
N GLY A 112 25.19 5.02 -18.81
CA GLY A 112 26.00 3.80 -18.68
C GLY A 112 25.54 2.84 -17.57
N TYR A 113 24.54 3.21 -16.77
CA TYR A 113 24.06 2.41 -15.65
C TYR A 113 23.08 1.35 -16.10
N SER A 114 23.34 0.11 -15.69
CA SER A 114 22.38 -0.99 -15.72
C SER A 114 22.53 -1.77 -14.40
N PRO A 115 21.46 -1.97 -13.62
CA PRO A 115 21.53 -2.79 -12.43
C PRO A 115 21.69 -4.27 -12.80
N SER A 116 22.23 -5.08 -11.88
CA SER A 116 22.33 -6.54 -12.04
C SER A 116 20.97 -7.24 -11.96
N TYR A 117 20.02 -6.63 -11.26
CA TYR A 117 18.65 -7.09 -11.14
C TYR A 117 17.70 -5.94 -11.45
N SER A 118 16.72 -6.19 -12.31
CA SER A 118 15.67 -5.24 -12.57
C SER A 118 14.39 -5.90 -13.04
N ILE A 119 13.27 -5.49 -12.45
CA ILE A 119 11.94 -5.85 -12.90
C ILE A 119 11.03 -4.61 -12.84
N PRO A 120 9.95 -4.55 -13.63
CA PRO A 120 8.95 -3.51 -13.48
C PRO A 120 8.41 -3.46 -12.04
N LEU A 121 8.17 -2.25 -11.52
CA LEU A 121 7.74 -2.03 -10.14
C LEU A 121 6.50 -2.85 -9.77
N TYR A 122 5.51 -2.93 -10.67
CA TYR A 122 4.27 -3.67 -10.46
C TYR A 122 4.44 -5.20 -10.35
N LYS A 123 5.65 -5.73 -10.57
CA LYS A 123 5.98 -7.15 -10.39
C LYS A 123 6.78 -7.44 -9.11
N ILE A 124 7.07 -6.42 -8.30
CA ILE A 124 7.88 -6.60 -7.08
C ILE A 124 7.15 -7.49 -6.08
N LYS A 125 7.86 -8.44 -5.48
CA LYS A 125 7.29 -9.34 -4.47
C LYS A 125 7.18 -8.66 -3.11
N CYS A 126 6.08 -8.86 -2.41
CA CYS A 126 5.94 -8.46 -1.01
C CYS A 126 6.36 -9.59 -0.06
N VAL A 127 7.17 -9.28 0.96
CA VAL A 127 7.61 -10.24 1.99
C VAL A 127 7.25 -9.77 3.39
N ASN A 128 7.06 -10.72 4.29
CA ASN A 128 6.70 -10.46 5.68
C ASN A 128 7.92 -10.55 6.60
N PRO A 129 8.34 -9.44 7.23
CA PRO A 129 9.37 -9.50 8.26
C PRO A 129 8.89 -10.24 9.51
N VAL A 130 9.80 -10.98 10.16
CA VAL A 130 9.51 -11.75 11.39
C VAL A 130 9.12 -10.82 12.55
N ASN A 131 9.74 -9.64 12.64
CA ASN A 131 9.61 -8.72 13.77
C ASN A 131 8.79 -7.47 13.43
N THR A 132 7.55 -7.64 12.95
CA THR A 132 6.64 -6.52 12.70
C THR A 132 6.09 -5.96 14.02
N PRO A 133 6.22 -4.66 14.31
CA PRO A 133 5.64 -4.04 15.49
C PRO A 133 4.12 -4.19 15.55
N SER A 134 3.58 -4.33 16.76
CA SER A 134 2.14 -4.54 16.98
C SER A 134 1.25 -3.49 16.32
N HIS A 135 1.66 -2.22 16.35
CA HIS A 135 0.92 -1.10 15.76
C HIS A 135 0.88 -1.13 14.22
N LEU A 136 1.73 -1.92 13.55
CA LEU A 136 1.74 -2.08 12.09
C LEU A 136 1.11 -3.39 11.63
N LEU A 137 0.63 -4.25 12.53
CA LEU A 137 0.09 -5.56 12.14
C LEU A 137 -1.14 -5.45 11.24
N ILE A 138 -2.03 -4.49 11.51
CA ILE A 138 -3.22 -4.22 10.70
C ILE A 138 -2.82 -3.72 9.33
N TRP A 139 -1.94 -2.71 9.26
CA TRP A 139 -1.43 -2.15 8.02
C TRP A 139 -0.69 -3.18 7.17
N ARG A 140 0.14 -4.01 7.79
CA ARG A 140 0.81 -5.15 7.13
C ARG A 140 -0.22 -6.13 6.55
N HIS A 141 -1.26 -6.45 7.30
CA HIS A 141 -2.32 -7.35 6.83
C HIS A 141 -3.04 -6.76 5.61
N MET A 142 -3.43 -5.48 5.66
CA MET A 142 -4.11 -4.82 4.55
C MET A 142 -3.29 -4.85 3.25
N VAL A 143 -2.01 -4.48 3.32
CA VAL A 143 -1.16 -4.47 2.12
C VAL A 143 -0.89 -5.87 1.58
N ASN A 144 -0.77 -6.87 2.44
CA ASN A 144 -0.65 -8.26 2.01
C ASN A 144 -1.92 -8.74 1.31
N THR A 145 -3.09 -8.39 1.83
CA THR A 145 -4.37 -8.75 1.22
C THR A 145 -4.52 -8.10 -0.16
N ILE A 146 -4.18 -6.81 -0.30
CA ILE A 146 -4.19 -6.12 -1.59
C ILE A 146 -3.21 -6.83 -2.54
N HIS A 147 -1.96 -7.02 -2.14
CA HIS A 147 -0.92 -7.61 -2.98
C HIS A 147 -1.23 -9.06 -3.40
N PHE A 148 -1.76 -9.86 -2.48
CA PHE A 148 -2.20 -11.23 -2.78
C PHE A 148 -3.27 -11.25 -3.87
N LEU A 149 -4.24 -10.33 -3.82
CA LEU A 149 -5.28 -10.21 -4.83
C LEU A 149 -4.74 -9.70 -6.17
N GLU A 150 -3.74 -8.81 -6.15
CA GLU A 150 -3.03 -8.39 -7.37
C GLU A 150 -2.35 -9.57 -8.06
N GLU A 151 -1.59 -10.38 -7.30
CA GLU A 151 -0.89 -11.57 -7.81
C GLU A 151 -1.88 -12.61 -8.33
N LEU A 152 -2.93 -12.90 -7.57
CA LEU A 152 -3.95 -13.87 -7.93
C LEU A 152 -4.67 -13.53 -9.25
N HIS A 153 -4.91 -12.24 -9.50
CA HIS A 153 -5.69 -11.78 -10.65
C HIS A 153 -4.85 -11.17 -11.78
N GLY A 154 -3.53 -11.01 -11.61
CA GLY A 154 -2.65 -10.41 -12.61
C GLY A 154 -3.03 -8.95 -12.93
N ARG A 155 -3.45 -8.19 -11.92
CA ARG A 155 -3.95 -6.82 -12.04
C ARG A 155 -3.34 -5.96 -10.94
N VAL A 156 -3.03 -4.71 -11.25
CA VAL A 156 -2.57 -3.73 -10.26
C VAL A 156 -3.80 -3.11 -9.59
N ALA A 157 -3.82 -3.09 -8.27
CA ALA A 157 -4.89 -2.47 -7.51
C ALA A 157 -4.86 -0.95 -7.69
N LYS A 158 -6.05 -0.36 -7.72
CA LYS A 158 -6.23 1.06 -7.45
C LYS A 158 -6.65 1.21 -5.98
N VAL A 159 -5.95 2.02 -5.19
CA VAL A 159 -6.16 2.17 -3.74
C VAL A 159 -6.34 3.64 -3.38
N TRP A 160 -7.30 3.95 -2.50
CA TRP A 160 -7.54 5.28 -1.97
C TRP A 160 -8.14 5.24 -0.56
N PHE A 161 -8.19 6.40 0.08
CA PHE A 161 -8.88 6.60 1.35
C PHE A 161 -10.28 7.19 1.11
N GLU A 162 -11.27 6.69 1.86
CA GLU A 162 -12.63 7.20 1.85
C GLU A 162 -13.28 7.03 3.23
N LYS A 163 -14.13 7.99 3.64
CA LYS A 163 -15.07 7.77 4.74
C LYS A 163 -16.37 7.24 4.16
N ILE A 164 -16.68 5.97 4.43
CA ILE A 164 -17.84 5.30 3.85
C ILE A 164 -18.97 5.27 4.87
N LYS A 165 -20.19 5.60 4.42
CA LYS A 165 -21.39 5.43 5.23
C LYS A 165 -21.58 3.96 5.59
N VAL A 166 -21.82 3.68 6.86
CA VAL A 166 -21.85 2.32 7.40
C VAL A 166 -22.96 1.47 6.75
N ASP A 167 -24.08 2.09 6.37
CA ASP A 167 -25.21 1.46 5.68
C ASP A 167 -24.90 0.98 4.25
N LYS A 168 -23.84 1.49 3.62
CA LYS A 168 -23.39 1.08 2.28
C LYS A 168 -22.48 -0.15 2.29
N LEU A 169 -22.02 -0.57 3.47
CA LEU A 169 -21.05 -1.66 3.60
C LEU A 169 -21.73 -3.01 3.52
N LYS A 170 -21.13 -3.92 2.76
CA LYS A 170 -21.58 -5.31 2.61
C LYS A 170 -20.60 -6.25 3.31
N PRO A 171 -21.07 -7.13 4.22
CA PRO A 171 -20.21 -8.14 4.82
C PRO A 171 -19.83 -9.19 3.78
N THR A 172 -18.59 -9.67 3.88
CA THR A 172 -18.05 -10.76 3.05
C THR A 172 -17.94 -12.09 3.80
N GLN A 173 -18.27 -12.08 5.10
CA GLN A 173 -18.31 -13.25 5.96
C GLN A 173 -19.60 -13.23 6.77
N MET A 174 -20.03 -14.40 7.27
CA MET A 174 -21.16 -14.46 8.19
C MET A 174 -20.82 -13.75 9.51
N LEU A 175 -21.78 -12.98 10.03
CA LEU A 175 -21.66 -12.23 11.29
C LEU A 175 -22.11 -13.10 12.47
N LEU A 176 -21.46 -14.26 12.64
CA LEU A 176 -21.74 -15.20 13.73
C LEU A 176 -20.82 -14.92 14.92
N GLY A 177 -21.29 -15.25 16.12
CA GLY A 177 -20.58 -15.06 17.38
C GLY A 177 -19.17 -15.65 17.33
N GLY A 178 -18.19 -14.84 17.71
CA GLY A 178 -16.79 -15.20 17.70
C GLY A 178 -16.23 -15.20 19.10
N LYS A 179 -15.07 -15.85 19.31
CA LYS A 179 -14.37 -15.74 20.59
C LYS A 179 -14.13 -14.25 20.92
N PRO A 180 -14.29 -13.84 22.21
CA PRO A 180 -14.01 -12.48 22.64
C PRO A 180 -12.59 -12.11 22.20
N GLY A 181 -12.50 -11.11 21.34
CA GLY A 181 -11.23 -10.65 20.79
C GLY A 181 -10.58 -9.65 21.76
N LYS A 182 -9.28 -9.41 21.56
CA LYS A 182 -8.60 -8.23 22.15
C LYS A 182 -9.36 -6.96 21.81
N GLU A 183 -9.23 -5.92 22.65
CA GLU A 183 -9.76 -4.58 22.41
C GLU A 183 -9.58 -4.17 20.95
N VAL A 184 -10.71 -3.92 20.28
CA VAL A 184 -10.72 -3.50 18.88
C VAL A 184 -10.61 -1.98 18.87
N LYS A 185 -9.47 -1.46 18.40
CA LYS A 185 -9.31 -0.03 18.15
C LYS A 185 -10.22 0.39 16.99
N VAL A 186 -11.20 1.24 17.29
CA VAL A 186 -12.19 1.74 16.32
C VAL A 186 -11.57 2.78 15.36
N GLU A 187 -10.38 3.29 15.67
CA GLU A 187 -9.71 4.37 14.92
C GLU A 187 -8.98 3.88 13.66
N GLU A 188 -8.58 2.60 13.61
CA GLU A 188 -7.91 2.04 12.45
C GLU A 188 -8.91 1.82 11.31
N PRO A 189 -8.53 2.10 10.05
CA PRO A 189 -9.46 1.95 8.94
C PRO A 189 -9.88 0.49 8.72
N ILE A 190 -10.97 0.30 8.00
CA ILE A 190 -11.34 -1.00 7.44
C ILE A 190 -10.77 -1.16 6.03
N LEU A 191 -10.61 -2.40 5.57
CA LEU A 191 -10.23 -2.67 4.17
C LEU A 191 -11.48 -3.02 3.37
N VAL A 192 -11.70 -2.32 2.27
CA VAL A 192 -12.93 -2.41 1.47
C VAL A 192 -12.59 -2.63 0.01
N TYR A 193 -13.22 -3.63 -0.60
CA TYR A 193 -13.17 -3.85 -2.04
C TYR A 193 -14.36 -3.16 -2.71
N LEU A 194 -14.09 -2.33 -3.73
CA LEU A 194 -15.12 -1.72 -4.58
C LEU A 194 -15.34 -2.56 -5.85
N SER A 195 -16.57 -3.03 -6.03
CA SER A 195 -17.03 -3.69 -7.26
C SER A 195 -18.45 -3.21 -7.61
N ASN A 196 -18.68 -2.83 -8.87
CA ASN A 196 -20.00 -2.38 -9.37
C ASN A 196 -20.69 -1.37 -8.42
N SER A 197 -19.95 -0.35 -7.98
CA SER A 197 -20.42 0.69 -7.04
C SER A 197 -20.86 0.19 -5.65
N SER A 198 -20.53 -1.05 -5.29
CA SER A 198 -20.80 -1.65 -3.98
C SER A 198 -19.53 -1.83 -3.17
N TYR A 199 -19.60 -1.54 -1.88
CA TYR A 199 -18.47 -1.62 -0.94
C TYR A 199 -18.52 -2.92 -0.13
N TYR A 200 -17.55 -3.81 -0.37
CA TYR A 200 -17.45 -5.11 0.29
C TYR A 200 -16.34 -5.10 1.33
N VAL A 201 -16.68 -5.34 2.60
CA VAL A 201 -15.70 -5.32 3.70
C VAL A 201 -14.81 -6.55 3.62
N VAL A 202 -13.54 -6.38 3.30
CA VAL A 202 -12.56 -7.47 3.21
C VAL A 202 -11.94 -7.76 4.58
N ASP A 203 -11.59 -6.71 5.32
CA ASP A 203 -11.13 -6.81 6.71
C ASP A 203 -11.75 -5.73 7.58
N GLY A 204 -11.98 -6.06 8.85
CA GLY A 204 -12.47 -5.12 9.85
C GLY A 204 -13.97 -5.20 10.15
N HIS A 205 -14.65 -6.33 9.90
CA HIS A 205 -16.08 -6.49 10.20
C HIS A 205 -16.43 -6.19 11.67
N LYS A 206 -15.56 -6.53 12.63
CA LYS A 206 -15.74 -6.15 14.04
C LYS A 206 -15.70 -4.63 14.24
N ARG A 207 -14.85 -3.90 13.51
CA ARG A 207 -14.78 -2.42 13.54
C ARG A 207 -16.04 -1.79 12.95
N VAL A 208 -16.59 -2.38 11.89
CA VAL A 208 -17.90 -1.99 11.34
C VAL A 208 -19.01 -2.19 12.38
N CYS A 209 -19.07 -3.36 13.01
CA CYS A 209 -20.08 -3.64 14.00
C CYS A 209 -20.01 -2.75 15.25
N LEU A 210 -18.80 -2.46 15.73
CA LEU A 210 -18.61 -1.47 16.79
C LEU A 210 -19.06 -0.06 16.36
N SER A 211 -18.84 0.32 15.10
CA SER A 211 -19.30 1.61 14.57
C SER A 211 -20.83 1.69 14.56
N ILE A 212 -21.53 0.59 14.21
CA ILE A 212 -22.99 0.50 14.27
C ILE A 212 -23.51 0.61 15.70
N ILE A 213 -22.94 -0.18 16.62
CA ILE A 213 -23.35 -0.17 18.04
C ILE A 213 -23.13 1.22 18.65
N ASN A 214 -22.03 1.88 18.27
CA ASN A 214 -21.71 3.25 18.70
C ASN A 214 -22.41 4.34 17.88
N LYS A 215 -23.37 3.98 17.01
CA LYS A 215 -24.18 4.90 16.19
C LYS A 215 -23.34 5.87 15.34
N ARG A 216 -22.20 5.42 14.83
CA ARG A 216 -21.40 6.19 13.87
C ARG A 216 -22.00 6.08 12.47
N GLU A 217 -22.12 7.21 11.79
CA GLU A 217 -22.64 7.26 10.41
C GLU A 217 -21.62 6.79 9.38
N GLU A 218 -20.34 7.10 9.59
CA GLU A 218 -19.25 6.83 8.67
C GLU A 218 -18.07 6.11 9.35
N ILE A 219 -17.33 5.35 8.56
CA ILE A 219 -16.11 4.66 9.00
C ILE A 219 -14.93 4.95 8.06
N PRO A 220 -13.74 5.30 8.61
CA PRO A 220 -12.51 5.41 7.82
C PRO A 220 -12.20 4.10 7.09
N SER A 221 -11.97 4.18 5.78
CA SER A 221 -11.79 3.00 4.93
C SER A 221 -10.62 3.17 3.97
N ILE A 222 -9.80 2.12 3.86
CA ILE A 222 -8.90 1.92 2.72
C ILE A 222 -9.69 1.15 1.68
N VAL A 223 -9.98 1.82 0.57
CA VAL A 223 -10.76 1.24 -0.53
C VAL A 223 -9.80 0.83 -1.63
N PHE A 224 -10.04 -0.33 -2.23
CA PHE A 224 -9.33 -0.76 -3.41
C PHE A 224 -10.22 -1.45 -4.43
N THR A 225 -9.79 -1.43 -5.69
CA THR A 225 -10.44 -2.16 -6.79
C THR A 225 -9.41 -2.70 -7.76
N LEU A 226 -9.73 -3.79 -8.44
CA LEU A 226 -8.95 -4.33 -9.57
C LEU A 226 -9.65 -3.95 -10.88
N ASP A 227 -9.86 -2.65 -11.07
CA ASP A 227 -10.53 -2.05 -12.23
C ASP A 227 -11.93 -2.65 -12.50
N GLY A 228 -12.72 -2.81 -11.43
CA GLY A 228 -14.10 -3.30 -11.52
C GLY A 228 -14.24 -4.82 -11.66
N LEU A 229 -13.13 -5.57 -11.59
CA LEU A 229 -13.17 -7.03 -11.64
C LEU A 229 -14.01 -7.61 -10.49
N GLU A 230 -14.94 -8.50 -10.81
CA GLU A 230 -15.67 -9.26 -9.81
C GLU A 230 -14.83 -10.46 -9.32
N ILE A 231 -14.40 -10.41 -8.07
CA ILE A 231 -13.54 -11.43 -7.45
C ILE A 231 -14.33 -12.38 -6.53
N GLY A 232 -13.71 -13.48 -6.10
CA GLY A 232 -14.36 -14.49 -5.26
C GLY A 232 -15.02 -13.93 -3.99
N ILE A 233 -14.42 -12.91 -3.38
CA ILE A 233 -14.96 -12.21 -2.21
C ILE A 233 -16.35 -11.59 -2.50
N VAL A 234 -16.53 -11.04 -3.71
CA VAL A 234 -17.81 -10.43 -4.12
C VAL A 234 -18.88 -11.51 -4.30
N LYS A 235 -18.53 -12.61 -4.98
CA LYS A 235 -19.42 -13.76 -5.17
C LYS A 235 -19.85 -14.37 -3.84
N GLN A 236 -18.91 -14.49 -2.90
CA GLN A 236 -19.19 -14.98 -1.56
C GLN A 236 -20.13 -14.03 -0.80
N ALA A 237 -19.89 -12.72 -0.83
CA ALA A 237 -20.77 -11.75 -0.19
C ALA A 237 -22.19 -11.78 -0.75
N GLN A 238 -22.33 -11.90 -2.08
CA GLN A 238 -23.63 -12.05 -2.73
C GLN A 238 -24.35 -13.34 -2.31
N ALA A 239 -23.62 -14.46 -2.22
CA ALA A 239 -24.19 -15.75 -1.78
C ALA A 239 -24.62 -15.74 -0.31
N ILE A 240 -23.87 -15.06 0.56
CA ILE A 240 -24.22 -14.89 1.98
C ILE A 240 -25.49 -14.03 2.11
N GLY A 241 -25.62 -12.97 1.30
CA GLY A 241 -26.79 -12.08 1.32
C GLY A 241 -27.00 -11.34 2.64
N ALA A 242 -25.99 -11.30 3.51
CA ALA A 242 -26.09 -10.66 4.82
C ALA A 242 -25.94 -9.14 4.72
N SER A 243 -26.50 -8.45 5.69
CA SER A 243 -26.31 -7.02 5.92
C SER A 243 -25.72 -6.79 7.30
N PHE A 244 -25.03 -5.66 7.48
CA PHE A 244 -24.73 -5.20 8.81
C PHE A 244 -25.98 -4.56 9.41
N SER A 245 -26.41 -5.08 10.57
CA SER A 245 -27.51 -4.56 11.38
C SER A 245 -27.11 -4.54 12.86
N GLU A 246 -27.83 -3.79 13.68
CA GLU A 246 -27.57 -3.78 15.13
C GLU A 246 -27.69 -5.19 15.73
N GLU A 247 -28.68 -5.98 15.29
CA GLU A 247 -28.87 -7.35 15.74
C GLU A 247 -27.72 -8.27 15.32
N SER A 248 -27.35 -8.27 14.03
CA SER A 248 -26.24 -9.09 13.54
C SER A 248 -24.91 -8.70 14.18
N CYS A 249 -24.73 -7.42 14.49
CA CYS A 249 -23.53 -6.92 15.13
C CYS A 249 -23.47 -7.24 16.62
N LYS A 250 -24.59 -7.19 17.35
CA LYS A 250 -24.65 -7.72 18.72
C LYS A 250 -24.28 -9.21 18.75
N LYS A 251 -24.79 -10.00 17.80
CA LYS A 251 -24.44 -11.43 17.66
C LYS A 251 -22.96 -11.67 17.41
N MET A 252 -22.31 -10.85 16.58
CA MET A 252 -20.87 -10.97 16.29
C MET A 252 -19.96 -10.55 17.46
N MET A 253 -20.47 -9.63 18.30
CA MET A 253 -19.72 -9.05 19.42
C MET A 253 -19.93 -9.79 20.75
N ALA A 254 -20.99 -10.60 20.85
CA ALA A 254 -21.24 -11.55 21.93
C ALA A 254 -20.29 -12.76 21.85
#